data_AF-A0A1G6QRS6-F1
#
_entry.id   AF-A0A1G6QRS6-F1
#
_cell.length_a   1.000
_cell.length_b   1.000
_cell.length_c   1.000
_cell.angle_alpha   90.00
_cell.angle_beta   90.00
_cell.angle_gamma   90.00
#
_symmetry.space_group_name_H-M   'P 1'
#
loop_
_entity.id
_entity.type
_entity.pdbx_description
1 polymer ?
#
loop_
_entity_poly.entity_id
_entity_poly.type
_entity_poly.pdbx_seq_one_letter_code
_entity_poly.pdbx_strand_id
1 'polypeptide(L)'
;MSTAPGAEPPPLLLLTFGVAARTLDAAGTVGRAARGAVRAVPLVGARVDAVTESTLARGEQAVRATAELARATLRVVVREVVAAALLEVDLTRIVREYVDLDLIAQGIDVDAIAGRIDLDAIVRRLDLDAVVDTVDLGRQVDRIDLDEIARRLDIDAVIARVDLISLANNIIEGVDLPDIIRESTGSLSSEAVRGVRSQGMQADDAVAGFVGRLFGRDPGPDAAPRGDDDAGHGESEPGVR
;
A
#
# COMPACT_ATOMS: atom_id res chain seq x y z
N MET A 1 40.79 -15.75 -49.21
CA MET A 1 41.09 -14.33 -49.50
C MET A 1 40.44 -13.52 -48.40
N SER A 2 41.09 -12.89 -47.43
CA SER A 2 42.41 -12.22 -47.33
C SER A 2 42.81 -12.25 -45.84
N THR A 3 43.88 -12.92 -45.41
CA THR A 3 45.24 -12.38 -45.10
C THR A 3 45.28 -11.03 -44.35
N ALA A 4 45.96 -11.07 -43.20
CA ALA A 4 46.18 -10.06 -42.16
C ALA A 4 46.93 -8.77 -42.62
N PRO A 5 47.13 -7.77 -41.74
CA PRO A 5 48.17 -7.81 -40.68
C PRO A 5 47.62 -7.36 -39.31
N GLY A 6 48.00 -7.94 -38.18
CA GLY A 6 49.37 -7.85 -37.66
C GLY A 6 49.63 -6.46 -37.09
N ALA A 7 48.86 -6.03 -36.08
CA ALA A 7 49.09 -4.78 -35.38
C ALA A 7 50.35 -4.92 -34.52
N GLU A 8 51.49 -4.48 -35.05
CA GLU A 8 52.73 -4.36 -34.28
C GLU A 8 52.53 -3.33 -33.13
N PRO A 9 52.98 -3.64 -31.90
CA PRO A 9 52.95 -2.67 -30.82
C PRO A 9 53.92 -1.50 -31.11
N PRO A 10 53.61 -0.28 -30.63
CA PRO A 10 54.36 0.92 -30.99
C PRO A 10 55.85 0.83 -30.60
N PRO A 11 56.77 1.35 -31.44
CA PRO A 11 58.23 1.18 -31.31
C PRO A 11 58.85 1.77 -30.03
N LEU A 12 58.07 2.51 -29.24
CA LEU A 12 58.50 3.07 -27.96
C LEU A 12 58.63 2.01 -26.84
N LEU A 13 57.87 0.91 -26.90
CA LEU A 13 57.96 -0.17 -25.90
C LEU A 13 59.20 -1.06 -26.11
N LEU A 14 59.62 -1.28 -27.35
CA LEU A 14 60.83 -2.03 -27.68
C LEU A 14 62.12 -1.27 -27.32
N LEU A 15 62.09 0.06 -27.46
CA LEU A 15 63.23 0.92 -27.14
C LEU A 15 63.46 1.04 -25.62
N THR A 16 62.39 0.99 -24.81
CA THR A 16 62.49 1.01 -23.35
C THR A 16 62.93 -0.35 -22.77
N PHE A 17 62.45 -1.47 -23.32
CA PHE A 17 62.93 -2.80 -22.94
C PHE A 17 64.39 -3.06 -23.35
N GLY A 18 64.80 -2.60 -24.55
CA GLY A 18 66.17 -2.78 -25.05
C GLY A 18 67.24 -1.98 -24.29
N VAL A 19 66.86 -0.90 -23.60
CA VAL A 19 67.77 -0.09 -22.77
C VAL A 19 67.86 -0.66 -21.34
N ALA A 20 66.77 -1.20 -20.78
CA ALA A 20 66.78 -1.82 -19.46
C ALA A 20 67.59 -3.13 -19.41
N ALA A 21 67.59 -3.93 -20.49
CA ALA A 21 68.39 -5.16 -20.54
C ALA A 21 69.91 -4.90 -20.56
N ARG A 22 70.37 -3.74 -21.07
CA ARG A 22 71.80 -3.40 -21.12
C ARG A 22 72.38 -2.86 -19.81
N THR A 23 71.56 -2.37 -18.89
CA THR A 23 72.05 -1.90 -17.58
C THR A 23 72.29 -3.04 -16.59
N LEU A 24 71.60 -4.18 -16.76
CA LEU A 24 71.87 -5.39 -15.98
C LEU A 24 73.21 -6.06 -16.32
N ASP A 25 73.74 -5.88 -17.54
CA ASP A 25 75.03 -6.47 -17.96
C ASP A 25 76.25 -5.59 -17.60
N ALA A 26 76.03 -4.28 -17.38
CA ALA A 26 77.07 -3.36 -16.93
C ALA A 26 77.43 -3.53 -15.43
N ALA A 27 76.52 -4.07 -14.61
CA ALA A 27 76.79 -4.37 -13.21
C ALA A 27 77.74 -5.59 -13.04
N GLY A 28 77.68 -6.54 -13.97
CA GLY A 28 78.51 -7.75 -13.93
C GLY A 28 79.97 -7.55 -14.38
N THR A 29 80.25 -6.49 -15.12
CA THR A 29 81.60 -6.18 -15.64
C THR A 29 82.44 -5.33 -14.70
N VAL A 30 81.83 -4.44 -13.89
CA VAL A 30 82.55 -3.68 -12.85
C VAL A 30 82.98 -4.59 -11.69
N GLY A 31 82.14 -5.56 -11.29
CA GLY A 31 82.46 -6.52 -10.23
C GLY A 31 83.60 -7.50 -10.58
N ARG A 32 83.91 -7.69 -11.86
CA ARG A 32 85.02 -8.56 -12.31
C ARG A 32 86.34 -7.80 -12.46
N ALA A 33 86.33 -6.52 -12.79
CA ALA A 33 87.55 -5.70 -12.79
C ALA A 33 88.09 -5.44 -11.37
N ALA A 34 87.21 -5.33 -10.36
CA ALA A 34 87.61 -5.08 -8.98
C ALA A 34 88.31 -6.29 -8.30
N ARG A 35 88.02 -7.54 -8.70
CA ARG A 35 88.66 -8.73 -8.10
C ARG A 35 90.11 -8.95 -8.53
N GLY A 36 90.56 -8.35 -9.63
CA GLY A 36 91.91 -8.53 -10.18
C GLY A 36 92.98 -7.59 -9.61
N ALA A 37 92.59 -6.48 -8.97
CA ALA A 37 93.52 -5.42 -8.59
C ALA A 37 93.92 -5.40 -7.09
N VAL A 38 93.42 -6.32 -6.28
CA VAL A 38 93.62 -6.30 -4.81
C VAL A 38 94.91 -7.00 -4.34
N ARG A 39 95.69 -7.63 -5.25
CA ARG A 39 96.88 -8.44 -4.85
C ARG A 39 98.25 -7.76 -4.98
N ALA A 40 98.35 -6.45 -5.27
CA ALA A 40 99.64 -5.88 -5.64
C ALA A 40 100.27 -4.81 -4.72
N VAL A 41 99.66 -4.36 -3.61
CA VAL A 41 100.31 -3.32 -2.75
C VAL A 41 100.05 -3.56 -1.25
N PRO A 42 101.07 -3.96 -0.45
CA PRO A 42 100.91 -4.29 0.97
C PRO A 42 101.26 -3.13 1.92
N LEU A 43 100.99 -1.87 1.56
CA LEU A 43 101.11 -0.75 2.49
C LEU A 43 99.97 0.24 2.26
N VAL A 44 99.36 0.70 3.37
CA VAL A 44 98.25 1.66 3.51
C VAL A 44 96.88 1.02 3.76
N GLY A 45 96.67 0.48 4.97
CA GLY A 45 95.34 0.06 5.46
C GLY A 45 94.39 1.25 5.70
N ALA A 46 94.89 2.39 6.21
CA ALA A 46 94.03 3.49 6.65
C ALA A 46 93.39 4.34 5.53
N ARG A 47 93.97 4.40 4.32
CA ARG A 47 93.32 5.10 3.19
C ARG A 47 92.38 4.22 2.39
N VAL A 48 92.53 2.90 2.46
CA VAL A 48 91.63 1.96 1.78
C VAL A 48 90.28 1.95 2.48
N ASP A 49 90.24 2.00 3.81
CA ASP A 49 88.98 2.00 4.57
C ASP A 49 88.13 3.26 4.29
N ALA A 50 88.74 4.45 4.29
CA ALA A 50 88.04 5.71 3.99
C ALA A 50 87.53 5.81 2.54
N VAL A 51 88.27 5.26 1.58
CA VAL A 51 87.83 5.20 0.17
C VAL A 51 86.72 4.15 0.02
N THR A 52 86.77 3.05 0.76
CA THR A 52 85.77 1.98 0.74
C THR A 52 84.45 2.45 1.34
N GLU A 53 84.46 3.10 2.51
CA GLU A 53 83.25 3.63 3.15
C GLU A 53 82.58 4.73 2.31
N SER A 54 83.35 5.68 1.77
CA SER A 54 82.80 6.75 0.96
C SER A 54 82.28 6.28 -0.41
N THR A 55 82.75 5.13 -0.90
CA THR A 55 82.26 4.48 -2.13
C THR A 55 81.00 3.65 -1.85
N LEU A 56 80.92 2.99 -0.68
CA LEU A 56 79.73 2.27 -0.24
C LEU A 56 78.52 3.21 -0.04
N ALA A 57 78.72 4.34 0.64
CA ALA A 57 77.67 5.32 0.86
C ALA A 57 77.14 5.94 -0.46
N ARG A 58 78.02 6.21 -1.43
CA ARG A 58 77.65 6.69 -2.77
C ARG A 58 76.98 5.59 -3.61
N GLY A 59 77.42 4.35 -3.47
CA GLY A 59 76.80 3.19 -4.12
C GLY A 59 75.37 2.96 -3.66
N GLU A 60 75.10 3.04 -2.35
CA GLU A 60 73.75 2.89 -1.81
C GLU A 60 72.79 3.97 -2.30
N GLN A 61 73.23 5.23 -2.38
CA GLN A 61 72.42 6.33 -2.88
C GLN A 61 72.11 6.17 -4.38
N ALA A 62 73.10 5.76 -5.18
CA ALA A 62 72.91 5.48 -6.61
C ALA A 62 71.91 4.33 -6.82
N VAL A 63 72.03 3.24 -6.05
CA VAL A 63 71.09 2.11 -6.11
C VAL A 63 69.68 2.56 -5.75
N ARG A 64 69.50 3.34 -4.68
CA ARG A 64 68.16 3.85 -4.27
C ARG A 64 67.54 4.75 -5.32
N ALA A 65 68.29 5.71 -5.86
CA ALA A 65 67.79 6.61 -6.91
C ALA A 65 67.37 5.82 -8.17
N THR A 66 68.16 4.83 -8.57
CA THR A 66 67.87 3.98 -9.72
C THR A 66 66.64 3.08 -9.47
N ALA A 67 66.52 2.56 -8.24
CA ALA A 67 65.36 1.76 -7.83
C ALA A 67 64.05 2.57 -7.83
N GLU A 68 64.09 3.83 -7.40
CA GLU A 68 62.90 4.71 -7.42
C GLU A 68 62.46 5.05 -8.85
N LEU A 69 63.41 5.33 -9.74
CA LEU A 69 63.11 5.54 -11.17
C LEU A 69 62.56 4.26 -11.83
N ALA A 70 63.14 3.11 -11.52
CA ALA A 70 62.67 1.82 -12.01
C ALA A 70 61.25 1.51 -11.50
N ARG A 71 60.95 1.76 -10.23
CA ARG A 71 59.61 1.59 -9.64
C ARG A 71 58.58 2.52 -10.26
N ALA A 72 58.93 3.79 -10.48
CA ALA A 72 58.04 4.75 -11.12
C ALA A 72 57.69 4.33 -12.56
N THR A 73 58.69 3.89 -13.32
CA THR A 73 58.51 3.39 -14.69
C THR A 73 57.68 2.11 -14.71
N LEU A 74 57.98 1.16 -13.82
CA LEU A 74 57.25 -0.11 -13.72
C LEU A 74 55.77 0.11 -13.40
N ARG A 75 55.43 1.08 -12.55
CA ARG A 75 54.03 1.39 -12.21
C ARG A 75 53.21 1.80 -13.44
N VAL A 76 53.80 2.57 -14.35
CA VAL A 76 53.14 2.98 -15.59
C VAL A 76 52.96 1.78 -16.50
N VAL A 77 54.02 1.00 -16.71
CA VAL A 77 53.96 -0.20 -17.57
C VAL A 77 52.94 -1.22 -17.05
N VAL A 78 52.93 -1.50 -15.75
CA VAL A 78 51.96 -2.42 -15.14
C VAL A 78 50.53 -1.92 -15.34
N ARG A 79 50.27 -0.62 -15.18
CA ARG A 79 48.94 -0.05 -15.39
C ARG A 79 48.47 -0.25 -16.83
N GLU A 80 49.33 0.04 -17.80
CA GLU A 80 49.01 -0.13 -19.23
C GLU A 80 48.80 -1.61 -19.60
N VAL A 81 49.66 -2.50 -19.11
CA VAL A 81 49.54 -3.95 -19.35
C VAL A 81 48.26 -4.51 -18.72
N VAL A 82 47.92 -4.09 -17.49
CA VAL A 82 46.67 -4.50 -16.84
C VAL A 82 45.46 -3.96 -17.59
N ALA A 83 45.48 -2.69 -18.01
CA ALA A 83 44.37 -2.10 -18.77
C ALA A 83 44.15 -2.83 -20.11
N ALA A 84 45.23 -3.15 -20.83
CA ALA A 84 45.16 -3.92 -22.07
C ALA A 84 44.67 -5.35 -21.83
N ALA A 85 45.13 -6.02 -20.77
CA ALA A 85 44.68 -7.37 -20.43
C ALA A 85 43.18 -7.40 -20.05
N LEU A 86 42.69 -6.39 -19.34
CA LEU A 86 41.27 -6.31 -18.94
C LEU A 86 40.32 -6.08 -20.12
N LEU A 87 40.80 -5.59 -21.27
CA LEU A 87 39.98 -5.46 -22.49
C LEU A 87 39.74 -6.81 -23.18
N GLU A 88 40.68 -7.73 -23.07
CA GLU A 88 40.60 -9.06 -23.68
C GLU A 88 39.90 -10.08 -22.77
N VAL A 89 39.81 -9.79 -21.47
CA VAL A 89 39.24 -10.68 -20.47
C VAL A 89 37.74 -10.42 -20.27
N ASP A 90 36.91 -11.45 -20.45
CA ASP A 90 35.50 -11.39 -20.05
C ASP A 90 35.36 -11.53 -18.52
N LEU A 91 35.33 -10.38 -17.85
CA LEU A 91 35.14 -10.29 -16.41
C LEU A 91 33.79 -10.85 -15.96
N THR A 92 32.75 -10.79 -16.81
CA THR A 92 31.42 -11.31 -16.46
C THR A 92 31.46 -12.84 -16.36
N ARG A 93 32.12 -13.50 -17.31
CA ARG A 93 32.34 -14.95 -17.27
C ARG A 93 33.14 -15.35 -16.03
N ILE A 94 34.24 -14.64 -15.74
CA ILE A 94 35.08 -14.94 -14.57
C ILE A 94 34.29 -14.80 -13.27
N VAL A 95 33.54 -13.70 -13.11
CA VAL A 95 32.73 -13.48 -11.90
C VAL A 95 31.66 -14.57 -11.76
N ARG A 96 30.99 -14.98 -12.86
CA ARG A 96 29.97 -16.04 -12.77
C ARG A 96 30.54 -17.43 -12.45
N GLU A 97 31.74 -17.76 -12.94
CA GLU A 97 32.30 -19.11 -12.79
C GLU A 97 33.17 -19.28 -11.54
N TYR A 98 33.77 -18.20 -11.03
CA TYR A 98 34.80 -18.28 -9.99
C TYR A 98 34.52 -17.39 -8.77
N VAL A 99 33.46 -16.58 -8.77
CA VAL A 99 33.09 -15.75 -7.62
C VAL A 99 31.76 -16.24 -7.06
N ASP A 100 31.75 -16.57 -5.77
CA ASP A 100 30.54 -16.88 -5.02
C ASP A 100 29.76 -15.58 -4.72
N LEU A 101 28.75 -15.31 -5.54
CA LEU A 101 27.91 -14.12 -5.41
C LEU A 101 26.98 -14.20 -4.20
N ASP A 102 26.65 -15.40 -3.72
CA ASP A 102 25.79 -15.58 -2.54
C ASP A 102 26.54 -15.18 -1.27
N LEU A 103 27.82 -15.56 -1.17
CA LEU A 103 28.69 -15.13 -0.08
C LEU A 103 28.91 -13.61 -0.09
N ILE A 104 29.07 -13.01 -1.27
CA ILE A 104 29.19 -11.54 -1.39
C ILE A 104 27.86 -10.87 -1.03
N ALA A 105 26.73 -11.40 -1.48
CA ALA A 105 25.41 -10.85 -1.21
C ALA A 105 25.08 -10.84 0.30
N GLN A 106 25.57 -11.82 1.08
CA GLN A 106 25.44 -11.82 2.54
C GLN A 106 26.15 -10.66 3.23
N GLY A 107 27.19 -10.10 2.61
CA GLY A 107 27.88 -8.91 3.11
C GLY A 107 27.21 -7.59 2.72
N ILE A 108 26.15 -7.63 1.90
CA ILE A 108 25.42 -6.44 1.48
C ILE A 108 24.34 -6.13 2.51
N ASP A 109 24.46 -4.97 3.16
CA ASP A 109 23.42 -4.42 4.02
C ASP A 109 22.26 -3.86 3.18
N VAL A 110 21.24 -4.69 2.98
CA VAL A 110 20.04 -4.34 2.21
C VAL A 110 19.23 -3.26 2.94
N ASP A 111 19.27 -3.21 4.28
CA ASP A 111 18.54 -2.22 5.06
C ASP A 111 19.16 -0.83 4.89
N ALA A 112 20.49 -0.73 4.90
CA ALA A 112 21.20 0.52 4.61
C ALA A 112 20.96 0.99 3.17
N ILE A 113 20.86 0.08 2.21
CA ILE A 113 20.50 0.42 0.82
C ILE A 113 19.04 0.90 0.74
N ALA A 114 18.11 0.18 1.37
CA ALA A 114 16.70 0.54 1.41
C ALA A 114 16.48 1.90 2.09
N GLY A 115 17.24 2.22 3.14
CA GLY A 115 17.21 3.53 3.81
C GLY A 115 17.69 4.70 2.95
N ARG A 116 18.37 4.43 1.83
CA ARG A 116 18.75 5.46 0.84
C ARG A 116 17.70 5.66 -0.25
N ILE A 117 16.69 4.80 -0.31
CA ILE A 117 15.58 4.93 -1.27
C ILE A 117 14.61 5.97 -0.73
N ASP A 118 14.41 7.04 -1.49
CA ASP A 118 13.37 8.03 -1.19
C ASP A 118 12.00 7.46 -1.57
N LEU A 119 11.35 6.82 -0.61
CA LEU A 119 10.01 6.26 -0.78
C LEU A 119 8.98 7.35 -1.04
N ASP A 120 9.15 8.57 -0.52
CA ASP A 120 8.21 9.67 -0.74
C ASP A 120 8.25 10.14 -2.20
N ALA A 121 9.42 10.17 -2.82
CA ALA A 121 9.58 10.44 -4.25
C ALA A 121 8.95 9.34 -5.12
N ILE A 122 9.03 8.08 -4.69
CA ILE A 122 8.39 6.97 -5.39
C ILE A 122 6.86 7.07 -5.26
N VAL A 123 6.34 7.29 -4.05
CA VAL A 123 4.90 7.41 -3.78
C VAL A 123 4.28 8.56 -4.57
N ARG A 124 4.96 9.72 -4.68
CA ARG A 124 4.48 10.84 -5.51
C ARG A 124 4.41 10.54 -7.00
N ARG A 125 5.10 9.51 -7.47
CA ARG A 125 5.05 9.05 -8.87
C ARG A 125 4.03 7.94 -9.08
N LEU A 126 3.50 7.36 -8.00
CA LEU A 126 2.41 6.40 -8.08
C LEU A 126 1.11 7.18 -8.29
N ASP A 127 0.35 6.74 -9.29
CA ASP A 127 -1.04 7.12 -9.43
C ASP A 127 -1.85 6.32 -8.39
N LEU A 128 -2.07 6.93 -7.23
CA LEU A 128 -2.81 6.29 -6.15
C LEU A 128 -4.28 6.08 -6.51
N ASP A 129 -4.84 6.87 -7.42
CA ASP A 129 -6.22 6.72 -7.87
C ASP A 129 -6.34 5.43 -8.69
N ALA A 130 -5.42 5.17 -9.62
CA ALA A 130 -5.37 3.91 -10.36
C ALA A 130 -5.13 2.67 -9.46
N VAL A 131 -4.35 2.83 -8.38
CA VAL A 131 -4.16 1.77 -7.39
C VAL A 131 -5.45 1.51 -6.60
N VAL A 132 -6.16 2.57 -6.18
CA VAL A 132 -7.44 2.47 -5.47
C VAL A 132 -8.51 1.85 -6.37
N ASP A 133 -8.53 2.15 -7.66
CA ASP A 133 -9.44 1.54 -8.64
C ASP A 133 -9.23 0.03 -8.80
N THR A 134 -8.02 -0.46 -8.50
CA THR A 134 -7.71 -1.89 -8.48
C THR A 134 -8.21 -2.58 -7.20
N VAL A 135 -8.46 -1.81 -6.14
CA VAL A 135 -9.02 -2.32 -4.88
C VAL A 135 -10.53 -2.45 -5.01
N ASP A 136 -11.04 -3.68 -4.94
CA ASP A 136 -12.48 -3.94 -4.81
C ASP A 136 -12.95 -3.51 -3.41
N LEU A 137 -13.36 -2.24 -3.30
CA LEU A 137 -13.92 -1.67 -2.08
C LEU A 137 -15.27 -2.32 -1.71
N GLY A 138 -16.00 -2.91 -2.66
CA GLY A 138 -17.26 -3.62 -2.40
C GLY A 138 -17.03 -4.82 -1.48
N ARG A 139 -16.03 -5.67 -1.81
CA ARG A 139 -15.60 -6.77 -0.93
C ARG A 139 -15.02 -6.32 0.41
N GLN A 140 -14.56 -5.08 0.54
CA GLN A 140 -14.14 -4.55 1.84
C GLN A 140 -15.33 -4.07 2.66
N VAL A 141 -16.32 -3.43 2.02
CA VAL A 141 -17.57 -3.03 2.66
C VAL A 141 -18.36 -4.24 3.14
N ASP A 142 -18.36 -5.36 2.41
CA ASP A 142 -19.00 -6.61 2.85
C ASP A 142 -18.39 -7.21 4.14
N ARG A 143 -17.17 -6.79 4.49
CA ARG A 143 -16.51 -7.20 5.74
C ARG A 143 -16.83 -6.27 6.91
N ILE A 144 -17.53 -5.16 6.67
CA ILE A 144 -17.95 -4.23 7.71
C ILE A 144 -19.22 -4.79 8.34
N ASP A 145 -19.14 -5.14 9.62
CA ASP A 145 -20.31 -5.48 10.44
C ASP A 145 -21.07 -4.20 10.79
N LEU A 146 -22.09 -3.89 9.99
CA LEU A 146 -22.94 -2.72 10.21
C LEU A 146 -23.79 -2.85 11.47
N ASP A 147 -24.09 -4.07 11.94
CA ASP A 147 -24.87 -4.29 13.15
C ASP A 147 -24.06 -3.91 14.39
N GLU A 148 -22.78 -4.27 14.42
CA GLU A 148 -21.87 -3.84 15.49
C GLU A 148 -21.65 -2.32 15.48
N ILE A 149 -21.52 -1.70 14.31
CA ILE A 149 -21.43 -0.24 14.21
C ILE A 149 -22.74 0.40 14.70
N ALA A 150 -23.89 -0.14 14.33
CA ALA A 150 -25.19 0.37 14.75
C ALA A 150 -25.38 0.27 16.27
N ARG A 151 -24.90 -0.80 16.92
CA ARG A 151 -24.91 -0.93 18.39
C ARG A 151 -24.09 0.15 19.10
N ARG A 152 -23.08 0.70 18.43
CA ARG A 152 -22.24 1.77 18.96
C ARG A 152 -22.82 3.17 18.74
N LEU A 153 -23.89 3.29 17.96
CA LEU A 153 -24.60 4.55 17.78
C LEU A 153 -25.50 4.81 18.99
N ASP A 154 -25.32 5.98 19.61
CA ASP A 154 -26.24 6.49 20.62
C ASP A 154 -27.49 7.04 19.92
N ILE A 155 -28.50 6.18 19.78
CA ILE A 155 -29.76 6.54 19.12
C ILE A 155 -30.52 7.61 19.91
N ASP A 156 -30.38 7.65 21.24
CA ASP A 156 -31.03 8.65 22.08
C ASP A 156 -30.46 10.04 21.81
N ALA A 157 -29.13 10.16 21.67
CA ALA A 157 -28.47 11.40 21.28
C ALA A 157 -28.83 11.84 19.86
N VAL A 158 -29.04 10.89 18.93
CA VAL A 158 -29.53 11.20 17.57
C VAL A 158 -30.97 11.71 17.62
N ILE A 159 -31.86 11.05 18.34
CA ILE A 159 -33.27 11.45 18.50
C ILE A 159 -33.37 12.83 19.16
N ALA A 160 -32.53 13.13 20.15
CA ALA A 160 -32.49 14.44 20.79
C ALA A 160 -32.18 15.60 19.83
N ARG A 161 -31.57 15.32 18.67
CA ARG A 161 -31.28 16.30 17.62
C ARG A 161 -32.38 16.40 16.56
N VAL A 162 -33.35 15.50 16.57
CA VAL A 162 -34.51 15.53 15.66
C VAL A 162 -35.57 16.46 16.23
N ASP A 163 -36.11 17.36 15.41
CA ASP A 163 -37.27 18.17 15.78
C ASP A 163 -38.55 17.32 15.72
N LEU A 164 -38.84 16.66 16.84
CA LEU A 164 -40.01 15.81 16.98
C LEU A 164 -41.34 16.60 16.93
N ILE A 165 -41.33 17.91 17.24
CA ILE A 165 -42.54 18.73 17.23
C ILE A 165 -42.94 19.01 15.78
N SER A 166 -41.99 19.45 14.95
CA SER A 166 -42.26 19.65 13.52
C SER A 166 -42.62 18.33 12.82
N LEU A 167 -41.97 17.22 13.19
CA LEU A 167 -42.33 15.89 12.68
C LEU A 167 -43.76 15.48 13.09
N ALA A 168 -44.15 15.72 14.35
CA ALA A 168 -45.49 15.42 14.82
C ALA A 168 -46.56 16.28 14.12
N ASN A 169 -46.29 17.56 13.88
CA ASN A 169 -47.21 18.43 13.14
C ASN A 169 -47.39 17.96 11.69
N ASN A 170 -46.32 17.56 11.01
CA ASN A 170 -46.42 16.96 9.66
C ASN A 170 -47.27 15.67 9.66
N ILE A 171 -47.14 14.83 10.69
CA ILE A 171 -47.96 13.62 10.82
C ILE A 171 -49.44 13.99 11.06
N ILE A 172 -49.71 14.98 11.92
CA ILE A 172 -51.05 15.49 12.23
C ILE A 172 -51.70 16.14 11.00
N GLU A 173 -50.94 16.81 10.15
CA GLU A 173 -51.46 17.38 8.89
C GLU A 173 -51.68 16.29 7.83
N GLY A 174 -50.87 15.24 7.83
CA GLY A 174 -51.02 14.10 6.91
C GLY A 174 -52.18 13.17 7.28
N VAL A 175 -52.60 13.15 8.54
CA VAL A 175 -53.80 12.45 9.00
C VAL A 175 -54.95 13.45 9.00
N ASP A 176 -56.07 13.16 8.32
CA ASP A 176 -57.23 14.05 8.31
C ASP A 176 -58.01 13.95 9.63
N LEU A 177 -57.38 14.38 10.73
CA LEU A 177 -58.00 14.41 12.05
C LEU A 177 -59.33 15.17 12.06
N PRO A 178 -59.49 16.33 11.37
CA PRO A 178 -60.77 17.02 11.31
C PRO A 178 -61.91 16.15 10.77
N ASP A 179 -61.68 15.40 9.68
CA ASP A 179 -62.71 14.56 9.10
C ASP A 179 -62.97 13.29 9.93
N ILE A 180 -61.92 12.66 10.48
CA ILE A 180 -62.06 11.54 11.43
C ILE A 180 -62.90 11.95 12.66
N ILE A 181 -62.66 13.16 13.20
CA ILE A 181 -63.42 13.70 14.34
C ILE A 181 -64.87 13.97 13.93
N ARG A 182 -65.12 14.57 12.75
CA ARG A 182 -66.48 14.81 12.26
C ARG A 182 -67.27 13.53 12.04
N GLU A 183 -66.66 12.51 11.47
CA GLU A 183 -67.31 11.22 11.21
C GLU A 183 -67.59 10.46 12.50
N SER A 184 -66.64 10.43 13.43
CA SER A 184 -66.81 9.80 14.75
C SER A 184 -67.82 10.55 15.64
N THR A 185 -67.85 11.88 15.59
CA THR A 185 -68.82 12.67 16.36
C THR A 185 -70.21 12.62 15.72
N GLY A 186 -70.28 12.55 14.39
CA GLY A 186 -71.53 12.42 13.64
C GLY A 186 -72.22 11.08 13.88
N SER A 187 -71.46 9.98 13.92
CA SER A 187 -71.98 8.65 14.24
C SER A 187 -72.45 8.57 15.71
N LEU A 188 -71.62 9.00 16.66
CA LEU A 188 -71.97 9.03 18.09
C LEU A 188 -73.18 9.92 18.39
N SER A 189 -73.27 11.10 17.76
CA SER A 189 -74.41 12.00 17.94
C SER A 189 -75.69 11.45 17.31
N SER A 190 -75.59 10.82 16.13
CA SER A 190 -76.73 10.18 15.48
C SER A 190 -77.27 9.02 16.32
N GLU A 191 -76.38 8.22 16.91
CA GLU A 191 -76.73 7.12 17.79
C GLU A 191 -77.41 7.61 19.09
N ALA A 192 -76.84 8.64 19.73
CA ALA A 192 -77.44 9.25 20.91
C ALA A 192 -78.85 9.79 20.63
N VAL A 193 -79.06 10.47 19.50
CA VAL A 193 -80.37 11.01 19.10
C VAL A 193 -81.36 9.89 18.76
N ARG A 194 -80.92 8.83 18.08
CA ARG A 194 -81.75 7.63 17.82
C ARG A 194 -82.19 6.98 19.13
N GLY A 195 -81.30 6.89 20.12
CA GLY A 195 -81.62 6.38 21.46
C GLY A 195 -82.72 7.19 22.15
N VAL A 196 -82.61 8.52 22.16
CA VAL A 196 -83.64 9.40 22.74
C VAL A 196 -84.98 9.26 22.02
N ARG A 197 -84.98 9.19 20.69
CA ARG A 197 -86.22 8.99 19.91
C ARG A 197 -86.88 7.64 20.19
N SER A 198 -86.09 6.58 20.29
CA SER A 198 -86.59 5.25 20.66
C SER A 198 -87.23 5.25 22.05
N GLN A 199 -86.60 5.93 23.01
CA GLN A 199 -87.10 6.02 24.38
C GLN A 199 -88.37 6.88 24.49
N GLY A 200 -88.49 7.94 23.68
CA GLY A 200 -89.71 8.75 23.58
C GLY A 200 -90.89 7.97 23.01
N MET A 201 -90.69 7.22 21.91
CA MET A 201 -91.75 6.37 21.33
C MET A 201 -92.25 5.32 22.34
N GLN A 202 -91.35 4.69 23.09
CA GLN A 202 -91.72 3.75 24.16
C GLN A 202 -92.49 4.41 25.32
N ALA A 203 -92.16 5.65 25.66
CA ALA A 203 -92.90 6.41 26.67
C ALA A 203 -94.30 6.78 26.19
N ASP A 204 -94.44 7.21 24.93
CA ASP A 204 -95.72 7.56 24.32
C ASP A 204 -96.62 6.32 24.19
N ASP A 205 -96.08 5.17 23.76
CA ASP A 205 -96.80 3.89 23.71
C ASP A 205 -97.29 3.45 25.10
N ALA A 206 -96.47 3.66 26.14
CA ALA A 206 -96.85 3.37 27.52
C ALA A 206 -98.01 4.26 28.01
N VAL A 207 -98.02 5.54 27.63
CA VAL A 207 -99.09 6.49 27.96
C VAL A 207 -100.38 6.17 27.20
N ALA A 208 -100.29 5.88 25.90
CA ALA A 208 -101.44 5.50 25.08
C ALA A 208 -102.10 4.21 25.59
N GLY A 209 -101.30 3.22 25.97
CA GLY A 209 -101.79 1.97 26.58
C GLY A 209 -102.47 2.17 27.94
N PHE A 210 -102.03 3.16 28.74
CA PHE A 210 -102.66 3.52 30.01
C PHE A 210 -103.99 4.25 29.79
N VAL A 211 -104.01 5.24 28.90
CA VAL A 211 -105.21 6.04 28.58
C VAL A 211 -106.28 5.18 27.90
N GLY A 212 -105.90 4.30 26.97
CA GLY A 212 -106.84 3.37 26.33
C GLY A 212 -107.53 2.43 27.33
N ARG A 213 -106.80 2.00 28.38
CA ARG A 213 -107.32 1.17 29.47
C ARG A 213 -108.29 1.94 30.38
N LEU A 214 -108.06 3.23 30.59
CA LEU A 214 -108.91 4.10 31.41
C LEU A 214 -110.25 4.43 30.72
N PHE A 215 -110.27 4.52 29.39
CA PHE A 215 -111.48 4.79 28.59
C PHE A 215 -112.23 3.54 28.11
N GLY A 216 -111.89 2.36 28.64
CA GLY A 216 -112.62 1.12 28.34
C GLY A 216 -112.52 0.65 26.89
N ARG A 217 -111.46 1.05 26.17
CA ARG A 217 -111.20 0.53 24.83
C ARG A 217 -110.37 -0.74 24.95
N ASP A 218 -111.01 -1.89 24.76
CA ASP A 218 -110.28 -3.13 24.52
C ASP A 218 -109.48 -2.98 23.21
N PRO A 219 -108.15 -3.20 23.23
CA PRO A 219 -107.41 -3.42 22.00
C PRO A 219 -107.91 -4.75 21.43
N GLY A 220 -108.83 -4.68 20.47
CA GLY A 220 -109.29 -5.84 19.73
C GLY A 220 -108.10 -6.56 19.09
N PRO A 221 -107.96 -7.88 19.27
CA PRO A 221 -106.92 -8.65 18.62
C PRO A 221 -107.33 -8.85 17.16
N ASP A 222 -106.73 -8.12 16.23
CA ASP A 222 -106.65 -8.54 14.82
C ASP A 222 -105.61 -7.71 14.06
N ALA A 223 -104.41 -8.25 13.97
CA ALA A 223 -103.60 -8.26 12.75
C ALA A 223 -102.45 -9.25 12.96
N ALA A 224 -102.78 -10.54 12.86
CA ALA A 224 -101.78 -11.56 12.58
C ALA A 224 -100.98 -11.16 11.33
N PRO A 225 -99.64 -11.13 11.38
CA PRO A 225 -98.87 -11.32 10.17
C PRO A 225 -99.03 -12.77 9.76
N ARG A 226 -99.62 -12.93 8.58
CA ARG A 226 -99.61 -14.17 7.79
C ARG A 226 -98.19 -14.72 7.80
N GLY A 227 -98.06 -16.00 8.12
CA GLY A 227 -96.94 -16.77 7.63
C GLY A 227 -97.07 -16.81 6.11
N ASP A 228 -96.12 -16.21 5.43
CA ASP A 228 -95.69 -16.65 4.12
C ASP A 228 -94.21 -16.98 4.26
N ASP A 229 -93.96 -18.28 4.20
CA ASP A 229 -92.68 -18.82 3.80
C ASP A 229 -92.32 -18.22 2.43
N ASP A 230 -91.16 -17.56 2.31
CA ASP A 230 -90.40 -17.65 1.06
C ASP A 230 -88.89 -17.55 1.29
N ALA A 231 -88.25 -18.62 0.87
CA ALA A 231 -86.91 -18.80 0.30
C ALA A 231 -85.71 -18.01 0.86
N GLY A 232 -84.69 -18.79 1.22
CA GLY A 232 -83.35 -18.32 1.46
C GLY A 232 -82.64 -17.78 0.23
N HIS A 233 -81.88 -16.72 0.44
CA HIS A 233 -80.64 -16.37 -0.24
C HIS A 233 -79.70 -15.97 0.90
N GLY A 234 -78.63 -16.69 1.20
CA GLY A 234 -77.51 -16.91 0.30
C GLY A 234 -76.34 -16.19 0.95
N GLU A 235 -75.62 -16.92 1.80
CA GLU A 235 -74.32 -16.51 2.31
C GLU A 235 -73.40 -16.15 1.14
N SER A 236 -72.78 -14.98 1.20
CA SER A 236 -71.66 -14.61 0.34
C SER A 236 -70.82 -13.58 1.09
N GLU A 237 -69.91 -14.09 1.92
CA GLU A 237 -68.65 -13.39 2.21
C GLU A 237 -67.95 -13.07 0.88
N PRO A 238 -67.25 -11.94 0.80
CA PRO A 238 -66.00 -11.92 0.09
C PRO A 238 -64.89 -11.46 1.04
N GLY A 239 -64.02 -12.41 1.39
CA GLY A 239 -62.65 -12.10 1.76
C GLY A 239 -61.88 -11.54 0.57
N VAL A 240 -61.15 -10.46 0.79
CA VAL A 240 -60.06 -9.94 -0.05
C VAL A 240 -59.02 -9.43 0.95
N ARG A 241 -58.01 -10.26 1.26
CA ARG A 241 -56.63 -10.25 0.70
C ARG A 241 -55.88 -8.96 0.96
#